data_AF-A0A4P7RX30-F1
#
_entry.id   AF-A0A4P7RX30-F1
#
_cell.length_a   1.000
_cell.length_b   1.000
_cell.length_c   1.000
_cell.angle_alpha   90.00
_cell.angle_beta   90.00
_cell.angle_gamma   90.00
#
_symmetry.space_group_name_H-M   'P 1'
#
loop_
_entity.id
_entity.type
_entity.pdbx_description
1 polymer ?
#
loop_
_entity_poly.entity_id
_entity_poly.type
_entity_poly.pdbx_seq_one_letter_code
_entity_poly.pdbx_strand_id
1 'polypeptide(L)'
;MAVGNTREWLEDVRAKGGLHDWVNIDHLTRHMANMEYGLILEWATSSVKDSDYLFHFVEIILFSALAATRGEVRETANSILTKMVATGELPKFENPIIRPIDVPK
;
A
#
# COMPACT_ATOMS: atom_id res chain seq x y z
N MET A 1 -2.83 -0.86 6.31
CA MET A 1 -2.38 -2.26 6.40
C MET A 1 -1.94 -2.53 7.83
N ALA A 2 -2.08 -3.75 8.34
CA ALA A 2 -1.31 -4.10 9.53
C ALA A 2 0.19 -4.02 9.16
N VAL A 3 0.99 -3.33 9.97
CA VAL A 3 2.44 -3.12 9.79
C VAL A 3 3.18 -4.38 9.34
N GLY A 4 2.78 -5.55 9.85
CA GLY A 4 3.32 -6.86 9.45
C GLY A 4 3.16 -7.17 7.96
N ASN A 5 1.97 -7.01 7.40
CA ASN A 5 1.68 -7.34 5.99
C ASN A 5 2.47 -6.44 5.02
N THR A 6 2.71 -5.18 5.39
CA THR A 6 3.51 -4.26 4.57
C THR A 6 4.98 -4.64 4.58
N ARG A 7 5.52 -5.05 5.74
CA ARG A 7 6.91 -5.53 5.84
C ARG A 7 7.12 -6.77 4.98
N GLU A 8 6.24 -7.78 5.12
CA GLU A 8 6.31 -9.03 4.36
C GLU A 8 6.29 -8.78 2.84
N TRP A 9 5.38 -7.90 2.39
CA TRP A 9 5.32 -7.51 0.99
C TRP A 9 6.63 -6.85 0.50
N LEU A 10 7.21 -5.92 1.27
CA LEU A 10 8.46 -5.26 0.90
C LEU A 10 9.66 -6.22 0.88
N GLU A 11 9.68 -7.21 1.77
CA GLU A 11 10.71 -8.27 1.78
C GLU A 11 10.63 -9.14 0.53
N ASP A 12 9.43 -9.53 0.10
CA ASP A 12 9.22 -10.27 -1.16
C ASP A 12 9.63 -9.43 -2.39
N VAL A 13 9.26 -8.15 -2.43
CA VAL A 13 9.67 -7.23 -3.51
C VAL A 13 11.20 -7.08 -3.57
N ARG A 14 11.88 -7.02 -2.41
CA ARG A 14 13.33 -6.99 -2.34
C ARG A 14 13.96 -8.29 -2.86
N ALA A 15 13.44 -9.44 -2.44
CA ALA A 15 13.94 -10.74 -2.88
C ALA A 15 13.87 -10.90 -4.42
N LYS A 16 12.89 -10.26 -5.05
CA LYS A 16 12.71 -10.21 -6.51
C LYS A 16 13.51 -9.10 -7.21
N GLY A 17 14.33 -8.33 -6.47
CA GLY A 17 15.13 -7.22 -7.02
C GLY A 17 14.34 -5.95 -7.34
N GLY A 18 13.04 -5.90 -7.00
CA GLY A 18 12.12 -4.80 -7.31
C GLY A 18 12.19 -3.62 -6.35
N LEU A 19 13.01 -3.69 -5.29
CA LEU A 19 13.20 -2.59 -4.34
C LEU A 19 14.50 -1.84 -4.64
N HIS A 20 14.51 -0.52 -4.46
CA HIS A 20 15.75 0.26 -4.50
C HIS A 20 16.68 -0.08 -3.33
N ASP A 21 18.00 -0.03 -3.57
CA ASP A 21 19.01 -0.47 -2.61
C ASP A 21 19.13 0.46 -1.37
N TRP A 22 18.72 1.73 -1.51
CA TRP A 22 18.71 2.71 -0.42
C TRP A 22 17.53 2.53 0.55
N VAL A 23 16.53 1.72 0.19
CA VAL A 23 15.32 1.57 0.99
C VAL A 23 15.63 0.79 2.27
N ASN A 24 15.27 1.35 3.41
CA ASN A 24 15.21 0.61 4.67
C ASN A 24 13.76 0.16 4.90
N ILE A 25 13.51 -1.16 4.89
CA ILE A 25 12.16 -1.73 5.00
C ILE A 25 11.51 -1.32 6.33
N ASP A 26 12.21 -1.47 7.45
CA ASP A 26 11.67 -1.10 8.78
C ASP A 26 11.24 0.36 8.84
N HIS A 27 12.07 1.23 8.28
CA HIS A 27 11.80 2.66 8.25
C HIS A 27 10.62 2.99 7.35
N LEU A 28 10.58 2.42 6.14
CA LEU A 28 9.48 2.63 5.19
C LEU A 28 8.16 2.10 5.74
N THR A 29 8.14 0.89 6.30
CA THR A 29 6.95 0.31 6.91
C THR A 29 6.41 1.20 8.04
N ARG A 30 7.29 1.75 8.89
CA ARG A 30 6.88 2.69 9.94
C ARG A 30 6.32 3.99 9.37
N HIS A 31 6.94 4.54 8.32
CA HIS A 31 6.43 5.75 7.69
C HIS A 31 5.06 5.54 7.02
N MET A 32 4.89 4.43 6.31
CA MET A 32 3.60 4.06 5.72
C MET A 32 2.53 3.97 6.81
N ALA A 33 2.81 3.27 7.91
CA ALA A 33 1.90 3.19 9.05
C ALA A 33 1.56 4.57 9.64
N ASN A 34 2.55 5.44 9.84
CA ASN A 34 2.32 6.79 10.35
C ASN A 34 1.45 7.63 9.41
N MET A 35 1.62 7.52 8.09
CA MET A 35 0.78 8.21 7.11
C MET A 35 -0.66 7.68 7.13
N GLU A 36 -0.84 6.36 7.21
CA GLU A 36 -2.16 5.75 7.35
C GLU A 36 -2.86 6.21 8.63
N TYR A 37 -2.17 6.23 9.78
CA TYR A 37 -2.74 6.73 11.03
C TYR A 37 -3.03 8.23 11.00
N GLY A 38 -2.19 9.02 10.32
CA GLY A 38 -2.45 10.44 10.07
C GLY A 38 -3.74 10.64 9.29
N LEU A 39 -3.93 9.91 8.19
CA LEU A 39 -5.16 9.95 7.39
C LEU A 39 -6.38 9.50 8.19
N ILE A 40 -6.27 8.43 8.99
CA ILE A 40 -7.35 7.97 9.88
C ILE A 40 -7.73 9.07 10.88
N LEU A 41 -6.75 9.80 11.43
CA LEU A 41 -7.01 10.91 12.34
C LEU A 41 -7.71 12.08 11.64
N GLU A 42 -7.25 12.47 10.45
CA GLU A 42 -7.89 13.52 9.64
C GLU A 42 -9.32 13.15 9.25
N TRP A 43 -9.56 11.89 8.90
CA TRP A 43 -10.88 11.35 8.63
C TRP A 43 -11.77 11.36 9.89
N ALA A 44 -11.28 10.83 11.01
CA ALA A 44 -12.02 10.78 12.27
C ALA A 44 -12.37 12.18 12.83
N THR A 45 -11.57 13.20 12.49
CA THR A 45 -11.82 14.60 12.86
C THR A 45 -12.61 15.37 11.79
N SER A 46 -13.15 14.68 10.78
CA SER A 46 -13.94 15.25 9.68
C SER A 46 -13.20 16.27 8.80
N SER A 47 -11.86 16.27 8.84
CA SER A 47 -11.02 17.06 7.92
C SER A 47 -10.95 16.42 6.53
N VAL A 48 -11.07 15.09 6.46
CA VAL A 48 -11.24 14.31 5.22
C VAL A 48 -12.63 13.69 5.21
N LYS A 49 -13.31 13.75 4.05
CA LYS A 49 -14.65 13.16 3.89
C LYS A 49 -14.57 11.64 3.74
N ASP A 50 -15.62 10.93 4.15
CA ASP A 50 -15.76 9.47 3.96
C ASP A 50 -15.57 9.05 2.50
N SER A 51 -16.10 9.85 1.54
CA SER A 51 -15.98 9.58 0.11
C SER A 51 -14.54 9.60 -0.39
N ASP A 52 -13.68 10.35 0.30
CA ASP A 52 -12.32 10.66 -0.14
C ASP A 52 -11.28 9.82 0.62
N TYR A 53 -11.65 9.30 1.80
CA TYR A 53 -10.78 8.50 2.67
C TYR A 53 -10.11 7.33 1.94
N LEU A 54 -10.89 6.50 1.25
CA LEU A 54 -10.33 5.33 0.56
C LEU A 54 -9.43 5.73 -0.61
N PHE A 55 -9.72 6.85 -1.28
CA PHE A 55 -8.90 7.37 -2.36
C PHE A 55 -7.53 7.78 -1.84
N HIS A 56 -7.49 8.63 -0.82
CA HIS A 56 -6.24 9.06 -0.19
C HIS A 56 -5.46 7.91 0.45
N PHE A 57 -6.17 6.93 1.02
CA PHE A 57 -5.53 5.74 1.57
C PHE A 57 -4.76 4.98 0.48
N VAL A 58 -5.38 4.75 -0.68
CA VAL A 58 -4.73 4.09 -1.82
C VAL A 58 -3.58 4.96 -2.37
N GLU A 59 -3.74 6.27 -2.45
CA GLU A 59 -2.66 7.19 -2.88
C GLU A 59 -1.41 7.06 -2.01
N ILE A 60 -1.57 7.06 -0.68
CA ILE A 60 -0.43 6.91 0.26
C ILE A 60 0.35 5.62 -0.04
N ILE A 61 -0.35 4.52 -0.28
CA ILE A 61 0.30 3.24 -0.62
C ILE A 61 1.00 3.31 -1.97
N LEU A 62 0.34 3.85 -2.99
CA LEU A 62 0.89 3.94 -4.34
C LEU A 62 2.10 4.88 -4.40
N PHE A 63 2.07 6.03 -3.73
CA PHE A 63 3.22 6.92 -3.65
C PHE A 63 4.39 6.26 -2.92
N SER A 64 4.13 5.54 -1.83
CA SER A 64 5.15 4.78 -1.11
C SER A 64 5.77 3.69 -2.00
N ALA A 65 4.94 2.94 -2.73
CA ALA A 65 5.37 1.93 -3.68
C ALA A 65 6.19 2.55 -4.82
N LEU A 66 5.73 3.64 -5.41
CA LEU A 66 6.43 4.37 -6.47
C LEU A 66 7.81 4.82 -5.99
N ALA A 67 7.90 5.45 -4.82
CA ALA A 67 9.17 5.93 -4.30
C ALA A 67 10.17 4.79 -4.00
N ALA A 68 9.68 3.67 -3.45
CA ALA A 68 10.55 2.61 -2.95
C ALA A 68 10.94 1.55 -3.99
N THR A 69 10.13 1.36 -5.03
CA THR A 69 10.26 0.24 -5.97
C THR A 69 10.81 0.67 -7.33
N ARG A 70 11.32 -0.31 -8.09
CA ARG A 70 11.84 -0.21 -9.46
C ARG A 70 11.30 -1.35 -10.32
N GLY A 71 11.42 -1.20 -11.64
CA GLY A 71 11.00 -2.21 -12.60
C GLY A 71 9.48 -2.39 -12.62
N GLU A 72 9.03 -3.63 -12.83
CA GLU A 72 7.62 -3.96 -13.04
C GLU A 72 6.70 -3.47 -11.91
N VAL A 73 7.10 -3.64 -10.64
CA VAL A 73 6.30 -3.21 -9.48
C VAL A 73 6.03 -1.69 -9.51
N ARG A 74 7.04 -0.91 -9.89
CA ARG A 74 6.92 0.55 -10.03
C ARG A 74 5.97 0.91 -11.16
N GLU A 75 6.12 0.26 -12.32
CA GLU A 75 5.28 0.53 -13.48
C GLU A 75 3.81 0.14 -13.22
N THR A 76 3.58 -0.97 -12.51
CA THR A 76 2.24 -1.37 -12.06
C THR A 76 1.65 -0.31 -11.12
N ALA A 77 2.39 0.14 -10.11
CA ALA A 77 1.93 1.19 -9.20
C ALA A 77 1.60 2.49 -9.95
N ASN A 78 2.43 2.87 -10.93
CA ASN A 78 2.22 4.07 -11.76
C ASN A 78 0.96 3.95 -12.62
N SER A 79 0.75 2.80 -13.25
CA SER A 79 -0.43 2.51 -14.07
C SER A 79 -1.72 2.59 -13.22
N ILE A 80 -1.70 1.99 -12.02
CA ILE A 80 -2.85 2.04 -11.10
C ILE A 80 -3.14 3.48 -10.69
N LEU A 81 -2.13 4.24 -10.26
CA LEU A 81 -2.29 5.65 -9.86
C LEU A 81 -2.85 6.49 -11.01
N THR A 82 -2.26 6.36 -12.20
CA THR A 82 -2.68 7.10 -13.39
C THR A 82 -4.14 6.81 -13.73
N LYS A 83 -4.55 5.55 -13.68
CA LYS A 83 -5.95 5.15 -13.91
C LYS A 83 -6.87 5.75 -12.85
N MET A 84 -6.51 5.62 -11.58
CA MET A 84 -7.30 6.11 -10.46
C MET A 84 -7.52 7.63 -10.54
N VAL A 85 -6.47 8.40 -10.85
CA VAL A 85 -6.57 9.86 -11.05
C VAL A 85 -7.41 10.21 -12.27
N ALA A 86 -7.29 9.44 -13.36
CA ALA A 86 -8.04 9.72 -14.59
C ALA A 86 -9.54 9.40 -14.46
N THR A 87 -9.93 8.36 -13.71
CA THR A 87 -11.33 7.90 -13.63
C THR A 87 -12.03 8.28 -12.33
N GLY A 88 -11.29 8.62 -11.28
CA GLY A 88 -11.83 8.74 -9.91
C GLY A 88 -12.22 7.39 -9.29
N GLU A 89 -11.93 6.26 -9.96
CA GLU A 89 -12.30 4.93 -9.47
C GLU A 89 -11.16 4.29 -8.69
N LEU A 90 -11.50 3.70 -7.55
CA LEU A 90 -10.55 2.90 -6.77
C LEU A 90 -10.19 1.59 -7.51
N PRO A 91 -8.94 1.12 -7.37
CA PRO A 91 -8.57 -0.19 -7.88
C PRO A 91 -9.42 -1.28 -7.22
N LYS A 92 -10.00 -2.14 -8.05
CA LYS A 92 -10.71 -3.34 -7.60
C LYS A 92 -9.69 -4.47 -7.52
N PHE A 93 -9.35 -4.86 -6.30
CA PHE A 93 -8.58 -6.09 -6.07
C PHE A 93 -9.56 -7.23 -5.80
N GLU A 94 -9.24 -8.42 -6.30
CA GLU A 94 -10.00 -9.61 -5.94
C GLU A 94 -9.91 -9.85 -4.43
N ASN A 95 -11.00 -10.31 -3.82
CA ASN A 95 -10.99 -10.64 -2.40
C ASN A 95 -9.93 -11.73 -2.15
N PRO A 96 -9.05 -11.56 -1.14
CA PRO A 96 -8.06 -12.58 -0.82
C PRO A 96 -8.77 -13.89 -0.46
N ILE A 97 -8.40 -14.98 -1.15
CA ILE A 97 -8.89 -16.33 -0.83
C ILE A 97 -8.21 -16.78 0.46
N ILE A 98 -8.91 -16.65 1.60
CA ILE A 98 -8.45 -17.20 2.88
C ILE A 98 -8.65 -18.72 2.82
N ARG A 99 -7.57 -19.46 2.58
CA ARG A 99 -7.60 -20.92 2.70
C ARG A 99 -7.56 -21.29 4.19
N PRO A 100 -8.43 -22.19 4.67
CA PRO A 100 -8.35 -22.67 6.05
C PRO A 100 -6.98 -23.30 6.29
N ILE A 101 -6.37 -22.96 7.43
CA ILE A 101 -5.13 -23.57 7.90
C ILE A 101 -5.51 -24.97 8.36
N ASP A 102 -4.96 -26.01 7.71
CA ASP A 102 -5.04 -27.37 8.21
C ASP A 102 -4.22 -27.45 9.50
N VAL A 103 -4.90 -27.34 10.64
CA VAL A 103 -4.30 -27.61 11.95
C VAL A 103 -4.25 -29.12 12.12
N PRO A 104 -3.07 -29.76 12.24
CA PRO A 104 -3.00 -31.18 12.53
C PRO A 104 -3.63 -31.45 13.90
N LYS A 105 -4.55 -32.42 13.95
CA LYS A 105 -5.17 -32.93 15.18
C LYS A 105 -4.18 -33.71 16.02
#